data_AF-A0A2R6Q1T7-F1
#
_entry.id   AF-A0A2R6Q1T7-F1
#
_cell.length_a   1.000
_cell.length_b   1.000
_cell.length_c   1.000
_cell.angle_alpha   90.00
_cell.angle_beta   90.00
_cell.angle_gamma   90.00
#
_symmetry.space_group_name_H-M   'P 1'
#
loop_
_entity.id
_entity.type
_entity.pdbx_description
1 polymer ?
#
loop_
_entity_poly.entity_id
_entity_poly.type
_entity_poly.pdbx_seq_one_letter_code
_entity_poly.pdbx_strand_id
1 'polypeptide(L)'
;MTTGAAGDLQQITQITRQMVTTFGMSEIGSRALTDPAVQSSDMVPRELARNSMFEKLAEDIDKSVRTIIDSTYEIAKTHKRNNREAMDKLVDVLFQPGMNSEQSSQNLLIFLQKISTENQSEKQLKPKSTFSMYIQ
;
A
#
# COMPACT_ATOMS: atom_id res chain seq x y z
N MET A 1 16.68 -11.02 -7.78
CA MET A 1 16.00 -9.74 -8.05
C MET A 1 15.32 -9.86 -9.40
N THR A 2 14.00 -9.99 -9.44
CA THR A 2 13.22 -10.14 -10.68
C THR A 2 12.90 -8.75 -11.23
N THR A 3 13.37 -8.43 -12.42
CA THR A 3 13.21 -7.12 -13.07
C THR A 3 11.75 -6.78 -13.43
N GLY A 4 10.84 -7.76 -13.39
CA GLY A 4 9.42 -7.57 -13.71
C GLY A 4 8.60 -6.77 -12.69
N ALA A 5 9.04 -6.67 -11.43
CA ALA A 5 8.30 -5.96 -10.37
C ALA A 5 8.61 -4.45 -10.30
N ALA A 6 9.49 -3.93 -11.16
CA ALA A 6 9.90 -2.53 -11.13
C ALA A 6 8.71 -1.57 -11.35
N GLY A 7 7.78 -1.94 -12.23
CA GLY A 7 6.57 -1.14 -12.50
C GLY A 7 5.65 -1.04 -11.28
N ASP A 8 5.47 -2.13 -10.53
CA ASP A 8 4.63 -2.15 -9.33
C ASP A 8 5.27 -1.32 -8.21
N LEU A 9 6.59 -1.46 -8.01
CA LEU A 9 7.33 -0.69 -7.02
C LEU A 9 7.27 0.82 -7.29
N GLN A 10 7.36 1.22 -8.56
CA GLN A 10 7.17 2.61 -8.97
C GLN A 10 5.76 3.11 -8.65
N GLN A 11 4.72 2.34 -9.03
CA GLN A 11 3.34 2.71 -8.76
C GLN A 11 3.04 2.84 -7.27
N ILE A 12 3.46 1.86 -6.46
CA ILE A 12 3.27 1.88 -5.01
C ILE A 12 3.95 3.12 -4.42
N THR A 13 5.19 3.40 -4.82
CA THR A 13 5.93 4.58 -4.33
C THR A 13 5.18 5.89 -4.65
N GLN A 14 4.61 6.02 -5.85
CA GLN A 14 3.85 7.21 -6.25
C GLN A 14 2.56 7.37 -5.43
N ILE A 15 1.80 6.28 -5.26
CA ILE A 15 0.56 6.28 -4.47
C ILE A 15 0.87 6.63 -3.01
N THR A 16 1.88 6.01 -2.42
CA THR A 16 2.27 6.28 -1.03
C THR A 16 2.76 7.72 -0.85
N ARG A 17 3.50 8.28 -1.82
CA ARG A 17 3.90 9.69 -1.76
C ARG A 17 2.67 10.60 -1.75
N GLN A 18 1.67 10.34 -2.59
CA GLN A 18 0.40 11.10 -2.58
C GLN A 18 -0.39 10.95 -1.27
N MET A 19 -0.40 9.75 -0.67
CA MET A 19 -0.98 9.51 0.66
C MET A 19 -0.37 10.42 1.72
N VAL A 20 0.96 10.56 1.71
CA VAL A 20 1.70 11.39 2.67
C VAL A 20 1.53 12.88 2.38
N THR A 21 1.69 13.32 1.12
CA THR A 21 1.77 14.75 0.78
C THR A 21 0.41 15.41 0.53
N THR A 22 -0.51 14.69 -0.11
CA THR A 22 -1.78 15.25 -0.59
C THR A 22 -2.92 14.96 0.38
N PHE A 23 -2.97 13.73 0.88
CA PHE A 23 -4.04 13.29 1.78
C PHE A 23 -3.68 13.44 3.26
N GLY A 24 -2.42 13.76 3.60
CA GLY A 24 -1.97 13.93 4.98
C GLY A 24 -2.07 12.66 5.82
N MET A 25 -2.03 11.47 5.19
CA MET A 25 -2.18 10.16 5.83
C MET A 25 -0.88 9.68 6.49
N SER A 26 -0.18 10.58 7.16
CA SER A 26 1.02 10.29 7.95
C SER A 26 1.16 11.28 9.10
N GLU A 27 2.01 10.98 10.08
CA GLU A 27 2.34 11.85 11.22
C GLU A 27 2.86 13.25 10.81
N ILE A 28 3.25 13.43 9.55
CA ILE A 28 3.64 14.74 8.98
C ILE A 28 2.40 15.66 8.81
N GLY A 29 1.21 15.08 8.69
CA GLY A 29 -0.09 15.76 8.69
C GLY A 29 -0.26 16.81 7.59
N SER A 30 -1.34 17.60 7.67
CA SER A 30 -1.67 18.75 6.80
C SER A 30 -0.64 19.90 6.83
N ARG A 31 0.53 19.69 7.45
CA ARG A 31 1.61 20.67 7.58
C ARG A 31 2.18 21.12 6.24
N ALA A 32 2.06 20.28 5.20
CA ALA A 32 2.35 20.65 3.82
C ALA A 32 1.25 21.52 3.16
N LEU A 33 0.02 21.48 3.67
CA LEU A 33 -1.15 22.20 3.12
C LEU A 33 -1.37 23.58 3.77
N THR A 34 -0.71 23.85 4.90
CA THR A 34 -0.97 25.06 5.69
C THR A 34 0.34 25.66 6.17
N ASP A 35 1.11 26.30 5.29
CA ASP A 35 2.09 27.27 5.78
C ASP A 35 1.61 28.72 5.55
N PRO A 36 1.06 29.37 6.59
CA PRO A 36 0.71 30.79 6.59
C PRO A 36 1.92 31.73 6.59
N ALA A 37 3.16 31.22 6.50
CA ALA A 37 4.37 32.04 6.41
C ALA A 37 4.32 33.09 5.28
N VAL A 38 3.48 32.93 4.25
CA VAL A 38 3.31 33.88 3.13
C VAL A 38 3.02 35.34 3.56
N GLN A 39 2.64 35.62 4.81
CA GLN A 39 2.19 36.95 5.25
C GLN A 39 3.21 37.90 5.94
N SER A 40 4.51 37.59 6.09
CA SER A 40 5.47 38.52 6.75
C SER A 40 6.60 39.06 5.86
N SER A 41 6.96 40.32 6.10
CA SER A 41 7.57 41.31 5.18
C SER A 41 9.11 41.30 5.04
N ASP A 42 9.86 40.34 5.61
CA ASP A 42 11.33 40.32 5.52
C ASP A 42 11.84 39.16 4.64
N MET A 43 12.51 39.50 3.53
CA MET A 43 12.76 38.56 2.42
C MET A 43 14.10 37.79 2.50
N VAL A 44 15.15 38.29 3.14
CA VAL A 44 16.51 37.69 3.01
C VAL A 44 16.82 36.57 4.02
N PRO A 45 16.55 36.71 5.34
CA PRO A 45 16.70 35.60 6.29
C PRO A 45 15.70 34.45 6.04
N ARG A 46 14.65 34.75 5.29
CA ARG A 46 13.53 33.86 5.01
C ARG A 46 13.83 32.78 3.99
N GLU A 47 14.61 33.07 2.96
CA GLU A 47 14.92 32.10 1.90
C GLU A 47 15.81 30.96 2.41
N LEU A 48 16.78 31.26 3.28
CA LEU A 48 17.63 30.25 3.94
C LEU A 48 16.85 29.39 4.94
N ALA A 49 16.02 30.03 5.79
CA ALA A 49 15.16 29.30 6.72
C ALA A 49 14.15 28.41 5.99
N ARG A 50 13.56 28.89 4.89
CA ARG A 50 12.66 28.11 4.03
C ARG A 50 13.38 26.91 3.43
N ASN A 51 14.56 27.08 2.83
CA ASN A 51 15.30 25.97 2.23
C ASN A 51 15.64 24.85 3.24
N SER A 52 16.12 25.20 4.43
CA SER A 52 16.41 24.19 5.48
C SER A 52 15.14 23.46 5.98
N MET A 53 14.01 24.15 6.05
CA MET A 53 12.72 23.57 6.42
C MET A 53 12.18 22.65 5.32
N PHE A 54 12.36 23.01 4.04
CA PHE A 54 11.98 22.16 2.91
C PHE A 54 12.82 20.89 2.83
N GLU A 55 14.12 20.97 3.12
CA GLU A 55 15.01 19.79 3.14
C GLU A 55 14.60 18.82 4.26
N LYS A 56 14.35 19.33 5.47
CA LYS A 56 13.84 18.52 6.58
C LYS A 56 12.47 17.91 6.28
N LEU A 57 11.56 18.68 5.67
CA LEU A 57 10.25 18.17 5.28
C LEU A 57 10.35 17.07 4.21
N ALA A 58 11.24 17.21 3.23
CA ALA A 58 11.48 16.18 2.23
C ALA A 58 12.03 14.89 2.86
N GLU A 59 12.97 15.02 3.80
CA GLU A 59 13.50 13.89 4.57
C GLU A 59 12.40 13.18 5.37
N ASP A 60 11.54 13.95 6.04
CA ASP A 60 10.41 13.41 6.79
C ASP A 60 9.44 12.67 5.87
N ILE A 61 9.09 13.24 4.70
CA ILE A 61 8.22 12.60 3.70
C ILE A 61 8.81 11.26 3.27
N ASP A 62 10.11 11.22 2.92
CA ASP A 62 10.74 9.98 2.48
C ASP A 62 10.79 8.92 3.59
N LYS A 63 10.98 9.32 4.86
CA LYS A 63 10.88 8.41 6.02
C LYS A 63 9.48 7.83 6.18
N SER A 64 8.43 8.65 6.06
CA SER A 64 7.05 8.18 6.15
C SER A 64 6.69 7.25 5.00
N VAL A 65 7.08 7.59 3.77
CA VAL A 65 6.88 6.72 2.60
C VAL A 65 7.53 5.36 2.82
N ARG A 66 8.78 5.34 3.29
CA ARG A 66 9.49 4.08 3.59
C ARG A 66 8.77 3.25 4.63
N THR A 67 8.30 3.87 5.71
CA THR A 67 7.60 3.18 6.81
C THR A 67 6.30 2.53 6.32
N ILE A 68 5.54 3.22 5.47
CA ILE A 68 4.29 2.68 4.91
C ILE A 68 4.59 1.50 3.98
N ILE A 69 5.60 1.62 3.12
CA ILE A 69 5.99 0.55 2.20
C ILE A 69 6.47 -0.68 2.97
N ASP A 70 7.32 -0.51 3.99
CA ASP A 70 7.86 -1.60 4.79
C ASP A 70 6.74 -2.34 5.56
N SER A 71 5.79 -1.60 6.17
CA SER A 71 4.65 -2.21 6.87
C SER A 71 3.72 -2.96 5.90
N THR A 72 3.42 -2.37 4.74
CA THR A 72 2.61 -3.01 3.69
C THR A 72 3.30 -4.27 3.15
N TYR A 73 4.63 -4.25 3.03
CA TYR A 73 5.41 -5.41 2.62
C TYR A 73 5.29 -6.55 3.62
N GLU A 74 5.43 -6.29 4.92
CA GLU A 74 5.29 -7.33 5.95
C GLU A 74 3.85 -7.87 6.04
N ILE A 75 2.84 -7.01 5.85
CA ILE A 75 1.43 -7.42 5.71
C ILE A 75 1.28 -8.36 4.50
N ALA A 76 1.76 -7.95 3.33
CA ALA A 76 1.67 -8.75 2.11
C ALA A 76 2.40 -10.10 2.25
N LYS A 77 3.58 -10.11 2.86
CA LYS A 77 4.35 -11.32 3.16
C LYS A 77 3.60 -12.24 4.12
N THR A 78 2.94 -11.69 5.13
CA THR A 78 2.11 -12.44 6.06
C THR A 78 0.90 -13.07 5.36
N HIS A 79 0.17 -12.29 4.55
CA HIS A 79 -0.94 -12.81 3.75
C HIS A 79 -0.49 -13.92 2.79
N LYS A 80 0.63 -13.72 2.09
CA LYS A 80 1.21 -14.72 1.20
C LYS A 80 1.55 -16.01 1.94
N ARG A 81 2.11 -15.90 3.16
CA ARG A 81 2.46 -17.08 3.97
C ARG A 81 1.20 -17.81 4.46
N ASN A 82 0.21 -17.07 4.96
CA ASN A 82 -1.01 -17.65 5.50
C ASN A 82 -1.85 -18.34 4.41
N ASN A 83 -1.79 -17.82 3.18
CA ASN A 83 -2.58 -18.33 2.06
C ASN A 83 -1.75 -19.21 1.12
N ARG A 84 -0.60 -19.72 1.56
CA ARG A 84 0.33 -20.43 0.69
C ARG A 84 -0.29 -21.65 0.02
N GLU A 85 -1.06 -22.43 0.78
CA GLU A 85 -1.76 -23.61 0.26
C GLU A 85 -2.80 -23.24 -0.80
N ALA A 86 -3.54 -22.14 -0.60
CA ALA A 86 -4.49 -21.65 -1.59
C ALA A 86 -3.77 -21.14 -2.86
N MET A 87 -2.62 -20.49 -2.71
CA MET A 87 -1.80 -20.05 -3.84
C MET A 87 -1.25 -21.24 -4.63
N ASP A 88 -0.75 -22.28 -3.96
CA ASP A 88 -0.22 -23.47 -4.61
C ASP A 88 -1.35 -24.19 -5.38
N LYS A 89 -2.55 -24.33 -4.80
CA LYS A 89 -3.74 -24.87 -5.51
C LYS A 89 -4.13 -24.03 -6.73
N LEU A 90 -4.07 -22.70 -6.62
CA LEU A 90 -4.37 -21.80 -7.74
C LEU A 90 -3.33 -21.95 -8.86
N VAL A 91 -2.05 -22.11 -8.52
CA VAL A 91 -0.99 -22.37 -9.49
C VAL A 91 -1.23 -23.70 -10.21
N ASP A 92 -1.59 -24.76 -9.49
CA ASP A 92 -1.90 -26.06 -10.11
C ASP A 92 -3.07 -25.97 -11.11
N VAL A 93 -4.11 -25.20 -10.77
CA VAL A 93 -5.28 -24.98 -11.63
C VAL A 93 -4.93 -24.15 -12.88
N LEU A 94 -4.00 -23.19 -12.75
CA LEU A 94 -3.60 -22.31 -13.84
C LEU A 94 -2.48 -22.87 -14.72
N PHE A 95 -1.65 -23.76 -14.20
CA PHE A 95 -0.46 -24.26 -14.88
C PHE A 95 -0.75 -25.45 -15.81
N GLN A 96 -2.03 -25.71 -16.14
CA GLN A 96 -2.37 -26.81 -17.02
C GLN A 96 -1.82 -26.55 -18.45
N PRO A 97 -0.89 -27.37 -18.96
CA PRO A 97 -0.28 -27.13 -20.27
C PRO A 97 -1.32 -27.25 -21.39
N GLY A 98 -1.32 -26.27 -22.31
CA GLY A 98 -2.28 -26.19 -23.41
C GLY A 98 -3.55 -25.39 -23.11
N MET A 99 -3.63 -24.76 -21.93
CA MET A 99 -4.77 -23.98 -21.49
C MET A 99 -4.82 -22.59 -22.13
N ASN A 100 -5.99 -22.21 -22.65
CA ASN A 100 -6.21 -20.91 -23.27
C ASN A 100 -6.66 -19.83 -22.25
N SER A 101 -6.75 -18.57 -22.67
CA SER A 101 -7.12 -17.44 -21.81
C SER A 101 -8.54 -17.53 -21.25
N GLU A 102 -9.48 -18.06 -22.04
CA GLU A 102 -10.88 -18.23 -21.65
C GLU A 102 -11.01 -19.32 -20.56
N GLN A 103 -10.36 -20.46 -20.76
CA GLN A 103 -10.26 -21.54 -19.79
C GLN A 103 -9.60 -21.07 -18.48
N SER A 104 -8.56 -20.24 -18.57
CA SER A 104 -7.91 -19.60 -17.40
C SER A 104 -8.86 -18.74 -16.61
N SER A 105 -9.66 -17.93 -17.30
CA SER A 105 -10.67 -17.09 -16.65
C SER A 105 -11.76 -17.93 -15.99
N GLN A 106 -12.26 -18.97 -16.68
CA GLN A 106 -13.28 -19.88 -16.16
C GLN A 106 -12.81 -20.62 -14.91
N ASN A 107 -11.59 -21.17 -14.95
CA ASN A 107 -11.01 -21.92 -13.84
C ASN A 107 -10.74 -21.03 -12.63
N LEU A 108 -10.30 -19.78 -12.84
CA LEU A 108 -10.20 -18.79 -11.77
C LEU A 108 -11.55 -18.50 -11.11
N LEU A 109 -12.62 -18.31 -11.89
CA LEU A 109 -13.96 -18.07 -11.35
C LEU A 109 -14.45 -19.25 -10.51
N ILE A 110 -14.26 -20.49 -10.98
CA ILE A 110 -14.63 -21.70 -10.23
C ILE A 110 -13.82 -21.79 -8.93
N PHE A 111 -12.53 -21.50 -8.98
CA PHE A 111 -11.65 -21.52 -7.80
C PHE A 111 -12.05 -20.46 -6.76
N LEU A 112 -12.31 -19.23 -7.19
CA LEU A 112 -12.78 -18.16 -6.31
C LEU A 112 -14.14 -18.47 -5.69
N GLN A 113 -15.05 -19.10 -6.45
CA GLN A 113 -16.33 -19.54 -5.93
C GLN A 113 -16.15 -20.57 -4.82
N LYS A 114 -15.27 -21.58 -5.00
CA LYS A 114 -14.97 -22.60 -3.98
C LYS A 114 -14.41 -21.98 -2.69
N ILE A 115 -13.44 -21.08 -2.82
CA ILE A 115 -12.88 -20.33 -1.68
C ILE A 115 -13.95 -19.51 -0.97
N SER A 116 -14.84 -18.84 -1.71
CA SER A 116 -15.94 -18.06 -1.12
C SER A 116 -16.88 -18.94 -0.29
N THR A 117 -17.25 -20.12 -0.81
CA THR A 117 -18.10 -21.08 -0.08
C THR A 117 -17.41 -21.68 1.15
N GLU A 118 -16.11 -21.99 1.08
CA GLU A 118 -15.34 -22.53 2.22
C GLU A 118 -15.17 -21.49 3.33
N ASN A 119 -14.92 -20.23 2.99
CA ASN A 119 -14.84 -19.14 3.97
C ASN A 119 -16.20 -18.78 4.60
N GLN A 120 -17.32 -19.10 3.95
CA GLN A 120 -18.66 -18.93 4.56
C GLN A 120 -18.94 -19.98 5.65
N SER A 121 -18.39 -21.19 5.54
CA SER A 121 -18.45 -22.19 6.63
C SER A 121 -17.61 -21.81 7.86
N GLU A 122 -16.49 -21.08 7.69
CA GLU A 122 -15.62 -20.66 8.80
C GLU A 122 -16.08 -19.36 9.50
N LYS A 123 -16.90 -18.53 8.84
CA LYS A 123 -17.43 -17.26 9.39
C LYS A 123 -18.41 -17.42 10.57
N GLN A 124 -18.68 -18.62 11.07
CA GLN A 124 -19.40 -18.82 12.33
C GLN A 124 -18.52 -18.67 13.60
N LEU A 125 -17.21 -18.38 13.49
CA LEU A 125 -16.36 -18.04 14.63
C LEU A 125 -15.88 -16.57 14.63
N LYS A 126 -16.65 -15.75 15.36
CA LYS A 126 -16.46 -14.38 15.90
C LYS A 126 -15.53 -13.36 15.18
N PRO A 127 -16.00 -12.11 14.98
CA PRO A 127 -15.21 -11.06 14.31
C PRO A 127 -14.04 -10.55 15.18
N LYS A 128 -12.82 -10.58 14.65
CA LYS A 128 -11.70 -9.78 15.17
C LYS A 128 -11.79 -8.37 14.61
N SER A 129 -12.17 -7.43 15.47
CA SER A 129 -12.13 -5.98 15.22
C SER A 129 -10.68 -5.50 15.19
N THR A 130 -10.21 -4.93 14.07
CA THR A 130 -8.90 -4.23 14.01
C THR A 130 -8.89 -3.05 13.03
N PHE A 131 -10.04 -2.49 12.61
CA PHE A 131 -10.04 -1.37 11.65
C PHE A 131 -10.71 -0.09 12.18
N SER A 132 -10.55 0.22 13.46
CA SER A 132 -11.10 1.44 14.08
C SER A 132 -10.03 2.37 14.67
N MET A 133 -8.76 2.30 14.24
CA MET A 133 -7.68 3.08 14.86
C MET A 133 -7.06 4.17 13.97
N TYR A 134 -7.52 4.38 12.73
CA TYR A 134 -6.84 5.26 11.78
C TYR A 134 -7.66 6.43 11.20
N ILE A 135 -8.83 6.76 11.76
CA ILE A 135 -9.52 8.00 11.41
C ILE A 135 -10.05 8.64 12.69
N GLN A 136 -9.37 9.68 13.16
CA GLN A 136 -9.95 10.71 14.00
C GLN A 136 -9.41 12.07 13.58
#